data_AF-A0A812K3D0-F1
#
_entry.id   AF-A0A812K3D0-F1
#
_cell.length_a   1.000
_cell.length_b   1.000
_cell.length_c   1.000
_cell.angle_alpha   90.00
_cell.angle_beta   90.00
_cell.angle_gamma   90.00
#
_symmetry.space_group_name_H-M   'P 1'
#
loop_
_entity.id
_entity.type
_entity.pdbx_description
1 polymer ?
#
loop_
_entity_poly.entity_id
_entity_poly.type
_entity_poly.pdbx_seq_one_letter_code
_entity_poly.pdbx_strand_id
1 'polypeptide(L)'
;MGLGNVVSGFLGGMGGNAMIGLSTINSLNGGRGRMAPTVTALVVMASVMGAYRLLNFIPVAALAGIMIVVVLHTFKWFSLGMVLAAVLPKTLRDRLNLHRKVPRIEALVVLVVTVLSKQTNIAVAVLVGVSICAISFAWDAGHDFHLTESLSGPLAWASRGSGADLLDSNPLTL
;
A
#
# COMPACT_ATOMS: atom_id res chain seq x y z
N MET A 1 -15.45 7.24 3.48
CA MET A 1 -15.04 7.26 4.90
C MET A 1 -15.43 8.56 5.58
N GLY A 2 -15.03 9.74 5.08
CA GLY A 2 -15.29 11.05 5.71
C GLY A 2 -16.72 11.27 6.25
N LEU A 3 -17.73 11.34 5.38
CA LEU A 3 -19.13 11.52 5.82
C LEU A 3 -19.61 10.38 6.74
N GLY A 4 -19.23 9.14 6.46
CA GLY A 4 -19.60 7.97 7.28
C GLY A 4 -19.02 8.00 8.69
N ASN A 5 -17.77 8.43 8.85
CA ASN A 5 -17.12 8.55 10.15
C ASN A 5 -17.67 9.75 10.95
N VAL A 6 -18.07 10.84 10.28
CA VAL A 6 -18.79 11.96 10.94
C VAL A 6 -20.12 11.49 11.50
N VAL A 7 -20.95 10.82 10.69
CA VAL A 7 -22.23 10.26 11.14
C VAL A 7 -22.03 9.22 12.24
N SER A 8 -21.02 8.36 12.11
CA SER A 8 -20.69 7.35 13.13
C SER A 8 -20.27 8.00 14.45
N GLY A 9 -19.47 9.07 14.42
CA GLY A 9 -19.07 9.81 15.62
C GLY A 9 -20.24 10.43 16.37
N PHE A 10 -21.23 11.00 15.67
CA PHE A 10 -22.47 11.50 16.30
C PHE A 10 -23.32 10.39 16.94
N LEU A 11 -23.26 9.17 16.41
CA LEU A 11 -23.95 8.00 16.93
C LEU A 11 -23.13 7.24 18.00
N GLY A 12 -21.97 7.78 18.42
CA GLY A 12 -21.09 7.14 19.42
C GLY A 12 -20.29 5.93 18.90
N GLY A 13 -20.18 5.77 17.58
CA GLY A 13 -19.45 4.69 16.94
C GLY A 13 -17.94 4.95 16.80
N MET A 14 -17.19 3.87 16.58
CA MET A 14 -15.74 3.93 16.31
C MET A 14 -15.47 4.25 14.83
N GLY A 15 -14.45 5.05 14.56
CA GLY A 15 -14.01 5.36 13.20
C GLY A 15 -13.62 4.11 12.41
N GLY A 16 -14.11 4.01 11.17
CA GLY A 16 -13.82 2.90 10.27
C GLY A 16 -12.80 3.26 9.19
N ASN A 17 -12.18 2.22 8.62
CA ASN A 17 -11.37 2.28 7.41
C ASN A 17 -11.74 1.15 6.44
N ALA A 18 -11.23 1.19 5.22
CA ALA A 18 -11.44 0.16 4.22
C ALA A 18 -10.70 -1.10 4.67
N MET A 19 -11.46 -2.17 4.94
CA MET A 19 -10.89 -3.44 5.37
C MET A 19 -10.52 -4.29 4.16
N ILE A 20 -9.22 -4.36 3.87
CA ILE A 20 -8.68 -5.10 2.72
C ILE A 20 -9.10 -6.58 2.78
N GLY A 21 -8.90 -7.25 3.92
CA GLY A 21 -9.20 -8.69 4.07
C GLY A 21 -10.65 -9.04 3.72
N LEU A 22 -11.63 -8.33 4.30
CA LEU A 22 -13.04 -8.56 4.02
C LEU A 22 -13.43 -8.19 2.58
N SER A 23 -12.84 -7.12 2.02
CA SER A 23 -13.10 -6.72 0.63
C SER A 23 -12.57 -7.75 -0.38
N THR A 24 -11.40 -8.35 -0.11
CA THR A 24 -10.81 -9.38 -0.97
C THR A 24 -11.69 -10.63 -0.96
N ILE A 25 -12.14 -11.07 0.22
CA ILE A 25 -13.06 -12.22 0.34
C ILE A 25 -14.37 -11.93 -0.40
N ASN A 26 -14.93 -10.72 -0.25
CA ASN A 26 -16.15 -10.32 -0.93
C ASN A 26 -15.97 -10.31 -2.47
N SER A 27 -14.83 -9.82 -2.96
CA SER A 27 -14.55 -9.78 -4.40
C SER A 27 -14.30 -11.16 -5.00
N LEU A 28 -13.70 -12.09 -4.24
CA LEU A 28 -13.53 -13.49 -4.66
C LEU A 28 -14.89 -14.20 -4.79
N ASN A 29 -15.85 -13.86 -3.93
CA ASN A 29 -17.22 -14.36 -3.98
C ASN A 29 -18.10 -13.64 -5.03
N GLY A 30 -17.51 -12.85 -5.94
CA GLY A 30 -18.23 -12.16 -7.01
C GLY A 30 -18.93 -10.85 -6.59
N GLY A 31 -18.79 -10.41 -5.33
CA GLY A 31 -19.34 -9.17 -4.82
C GLY A 31 -18.60 -7.93 -5.33
N ARG A 32 -19.03 -7.39 -6.48
CA ARG A 32 -18.41 -6.18 -7.10
C ARG A 32 -19.24 -4.90 -6.97
N GLY A 33 -20.51 -5.01 -6.58
CA GLY A 33 -21.44 -3.88 -6.51
C GLY A 33 -21.35 -3.09 -5.20
N ARG A 34 -21.74 -1.80 -5.25
CA ARG A 34 -21.84 -0.91 -4.07
C ARG A 34 -22.89 -1.37 -3.05
N MET A 35 -23.83 -2.22 -3.47
CA MET A 35 -24.85 -2.80 -2.60
C MET A 35 -24.29 -3.89 -1.67
N ALA A 36 -23.18 -4.54 -2.03
CA ALA A 36 -22.59 -5.61 -1.22
C ALA A 36 -22.25 -5.16 0.22
N PRO A 37 -21.45 -4.09 0.44
CA PRO A 37 -21.15 -3.63 1.80
C PRO A 37 -22.37 -3.12 2.57
N THR A 38 -23.36 -2.54 1.88
CA THR A 38 -24.61 -2.09 2.50
C THR A 38 -25.42 -3.27 3.04
N VAL A 39 -25.56 -4.34 2.26
CA VAL A 39 -26.23 -5.57 2.69
C VAL A 39 -25.45 -6.22 3.83
N THR A 40 -24.11 -6.29 3.76
CA THR A 40 -23.29 -6.79 4.87
C THR A 40 -23.53 -6.01 6.16
N ALA A 41 -23.56 -4.67 6.11
CA ALA A 41 -23.81 -3.84 7.27
C ALA A 41 -25.20 -4.08 7.88
N LEU A 42 -26.24 -4.16 7.04
CA LEU A 42 -27.61 -4.45 7.49
C LEU A 42 -27.75 -5.84 8.10
N VAL A 43 -27.15 -6.86 7.47
CA VAL A 43 -27.17 -8.23 7.97
C VAL A 43 -26.45 -8.33 9.31
N VAL A 44 -25.29 -7.68 9.46
CA VAL A 44 -24.57 -7.64 10.75
C VAL A 44 -25.39 -6.90 11.81
N MET A 45 -26.02 -5.76 11.48
CA MET A 45 -26.86 -5.01 12.41
C MET A 45 -28.05 -5.86 12.91
N ALA A 46 -28.76 -6.52 11.99
CA ALA A 46 -29.86 -7.42 12.33
C ALA A 46 -29.38 -8.64 13.15
N SER A 47 -28.22 -9.21 12.78
CA SER A 47 -27.64 -10.36 13.48
C SER A 47 -27.22 -10.02 14.90
N VAL A 48 -26.61 -8.86 15.15
CA VAL A 48 -26.20 -8.45 16.50
C VAL A 48 -27.42 -8.15 17.37
N MET A 49 -28.45 -7.48 16.85
CA MET A 49 -29.71 -7.26 17.58
C MET A 49 -30.43 -8.57 17.94
N GLY A 50 -30.50 -9.52 17.00
CA GLY A 50 -31.20 -10.80 17.21
C GLY A 50 -30.39 -11.82 18.02
N ALA A 51 -29.07 -11.88 17.83
CA ALA A 51 -28.18 -12.89 18.40
C ALA A 51 -27.37 -12.38 19.62
N TYR A 52 -27.74 -11.24 20.21
CA TYR A 52 -27.05 -10.68 21.38
C TYR A 52 -26.86 -11.69 22.53
N ARG A 53 -27.88 -12.52 22.80
CA ARG A 53 -27.79 -13.57 23.82
C ARG A 53 -26.72 -14.62 23.49
N LEU A 54 -26.58 -14.98 22.23
CA LEU A 54 -25.58 -15.94 21.77
C LEU A 54 -24.17 -15.35 21.78
N LEU A 55 -24.05 -14.05 21.45
CA LEU A 55 -22.78 -13.31 21.52
C LEU A 55 -22.17 -13.30 22.93
N ASN A 56 -22.98 -13.28 23.99
CA ASN A 56 -22.49 -13.27 25.37
C ASN A 56 -21.89 -14.62 25.82
N PHE A 57 -22.18 -15.72 25.11
CA PHE A 57 -21.57 -17.03 25.39
C PHE A 57 -20.24 -17.25 24.67
N ILE A 58 -19.82 -16.33 23.80
CA ILE A 58 -18.57 -16.48 23.05
C ILE A 58 -17.40 -16.27 24.00
N PRO A 59 -16.54 -17.28 24.21
CA PRO A 59 -15.39 -17.14 25.09
C PRO A 59 -14.39 -16.15 24.48
N VAL A 60 -13.86 -15.25 25.30
CA VAL A 60 -12.80 -14.30 24.91
C VAL A 60 -11.55 -14.99 24.35
N ALA A 61 -11.32 -16.26 24.69
CA ALA A 61 -10.26 -17.08 24.12
C ALA A 61 -10.43 -17.30 22.59
N ALA A 62 -11.66 -17.49 22.10
CA ALA A 62 -11.91 -17.66 20.67
C ALA A 62 -11.61 -16.36 19.90
N LEU A 63 -11.98 -15.21 20.47
CA LEU A 63 -11.69 -13.89 19.90
C LEU A 63 -10.19 -13.63 19.82
N ALA A 64 -9.44 -13.99 20.88
CA ALA A 64 -7.98 -13.89 20.88
C ALA A 64 -7.35 -14.78 19.80
N GLY A 65 -7.87 -16.01 19.61
CA GLY A 65 -7.44 -16.90 18.53
C GLY A 65 -7.62 -16.29 17.14
N ILE A 66 -8.76 -15.64 16.88
CA ILE A 66 -9.00 -14.93 15.61
C ILE A 66 -7.99 -13.80 15.41
N MET A 67 -7.65 -13.05 16.47
CA MET A 67 -6.63 -11.99 16.38
C MET A 67 -5.26 -12.54 15.97
N ILE A 68 -4.87 -13.71 16.49
CA ILE A 68 -3.61 -14.37 16.09
C ILE A 68 -3.65 -14.76 14.61
N VAL A 69 -4.74 -15.39 14.13
CA VAL A 69 -4.89 -15.78 12.72
C VAL A 69 -4.83 -14.59 11.77
N VAL A 70 -5.47 -13.48 12.13
CA VAL A 70 -5.45 -12.25 11.33
C VAL A 70 -4.03 -11.70 11.23
N VAL A 71 -3.29 -11.66 12.34
CA VAL A 71 -1.90 -11.20 12.34
C VAL A 71 -1.02 -12.09 11.44
N LEU A 72 -1.19 -13.41 11.51
CA LEU A 72 -0.49 -14.36 10.62
C LEU A 72 -0.82 -14.13 9.13
N HIS A 73 -2.07 -13.76 8.81
CA HIS A 73 -2.47 -13.40 7.45
C HIS A 73 -1.90 -12.05 6.99
N THR A 74 -1.72 -11.09 7.90
CA THR A 74 -1.15 -9.77 7.55
C THR A 74 0.37 -9.81 7.35
N PHE A 75 1.08 -10.67 8.07
CA PHE A 75 2.54 -10.77 7.94
C PHE A 75 2.93 -11.56 6.68
N LYS A 76 3.31 -10.84 5.62
CA LYS A 76 3.98 -11.45 4.45
C LYS A 76 5.46 -11.68 4.76
N TRP A 77 5.86 -12.94 4.91
CA TRP A 77 7.24 -13.38 5.16
C TRP A 77 8.27 -12.83 4.14
N PHE A 78 7.85 -12.55 2.91
CA PHE A 78 8.70 -11.92 1.89
C PHE A 78 9.02 -10.43 2.19
N SER A 79 8.10 -9.72 2.84
CA SER A 79 8.29 -8.30 3.22
C SER A 79 9.30 -8.17 4.36
N LEU A 80 9.30 -9.14 5.30
CA LEU A 80 10.35 -9.28 6.31
C LEU A 80 11.71 -9.57 5.67
N GLY A 81 11.79 -10.44 4.65
CA GLY A 81 13.02 -10.68 3.89
C GLY A 81 13.52 -9.44 3.15
N MET A 82 12.64 -8.60 2.60
CA MET A 82 13.00 -7.36 1.91
C MET A 82 13.48 -6.25 2.84
N VAL A 83 12.82 -6.09 4.00
CA VAL A 83 13.26 -5.15 5.05
C VAL A 83 14.54 -5.65 5.72
N LEU A 84 14.67 -6.95 5.99
CA LEU A 84 15.88 -7.55 6.56
C LEU A 84 17.06 -7.51 5.57
N ALA A 85 16.86 -7.73 4.27
CA ALA A 85 17.87 -7.56 3.23
C ALA A 85 18.26 -6.09 2.98
N ALA A 86 17.44 -5.14 3.43
CA ALA A 86 17.80 -3.73 3.49
C ALA A 86 18.61 -3.38 4.76
N VAL A 87 18.47 -4.16 5.83
CA VAL A 87 19.22 -4.06 7.09
C VAL A 87 20.56 -4.84 7.04
N LEU A 88 20.69 -5.87 6.19
CA LEU A 88 21.87 -6.76 6.11
C LEU A 88 23.05 -6.14 5.32
N PRO A 89 24.33 -6.38 5.71
CA PRO A 89 25.51 -5.79 5.05
C PRO A 89 25.68 -6.25 3.59
N LYS A 90 26.22 -5.33 2.77
CA LYS A 90 26.37 -5.43 1.30
C LYS A 90 27.02 -6.74 0.79
N THR A 91 27.87 -7.38 1.59
CA THR A 91 28.65 -8.58 1.20
C THR A 91 27.80 -9.84 0.95
N LEU A 92 26.62 -9.97 1.57
CA LEU A 92 25.69 -11.09 1.31
C LEU A 92 24.65 -10.78 0.24
N ARG A 93 24.43 -9.49 -0.08
CA ARG A 93 23.47 -9.04 -1.11
C ARG A 93 23.87 -9.49 -2.51
N ASP A 94 25.17 -9.54 -2.80
CA ASP A 94 25.71 -9.97 -4.10
C ASP A 94 25.61 -11.48 -4.35
N ARG A 95 25.53 -12.31 -3.29
CA ARG A 95 25.36 -13.76 -3.43
C ARG A 95 23.95 -14.20 -3.82
N LEU A 96 22.94 -13.34 -3.65
CA LEU A 96 21.53 -13.70 -3.81
C LEU A 96 20.85 -13.09 -5.05
N ASN A 97 21.62 -12.47 -5.94
CA ASN A 97 21.20 -12.03 -7.29
C ASN A 97 19.89 -11.21 -7.34
N LEU A 98 19.64 -10.40 -6.30
CA LEU A 98 18.41 -9.64 -6.15
C LEU A 98 18.57 -8.24 -6.76
N HIS A 99 18.39 -8.16 -8.09
CA HIS A 99 18.32 -6.92 -8.87
C HIS A 99 17.02 -6.13 -8.58
N ARG A 100 16.76 -5.77 -7.32
CA ARG A 100 15.70 -4.79 -6.98
C ARG A 100 16.32 -3.68 -6.13
N LYS A 101 16.53 -2.55 -6.80
CA LYS A 101 17.06 -1.30 -6.24
C LYS A 101 15.98 -0.70 -5.31
N VAL A 102 15.92 -1.15 -4.06
CA VAL A 102 15.11 -0.50 -3.03
C VAL A 102 15.90 0.72 -2.51
N PRO A 103 15.34 1.94 -2.50
CA PRO A 103 16.01 3.11 -1.94
C PRO A 103 16.31 2.86 -0.46
N ARG A 104 17.55 3.11 -0.03
CA ARG A 104 17.97 2.89 1.37
C ARG A 104 17.15 3.75 2.35
N ILE A 105 16.69 4.90 1.89
CA ILE A 105 15.88 5.86 2.65
C ILE A 105 14.50 5.29 3.00
N GLU A 106 13.79 4.66 2.05
CA GLU A 106 12.47 4.07 2.30
C GLU A 106 12.53 2.98 3.39
N ALA A 107 13.56 2.13 3.34
CA ALA A 107 13.78 1.10 4.36
C ALA A 107 14.13 1.69 5.73
N LEU A 108 14.92 2.77 5.76
CA LEU A 108 15.26 3.49 7.00
C LEU A 108 14.02 4.12 7.63
N VAL A 109 13.14 4.75 6.83
CA VAL A 109 11.88 5.33 7.33
C VAL A 109 11.01 4.25 7.96
N VAL A 110 10.82 3.10 7.29
CA VAL A 110 10.03 1.98 7.84
C VAL A 110 10.60 1.50 9.18
N LEU A 111 11.93 1.37 9.28
CA LEU A 111 12.60 0.98 10.52
C LEU A 111 12.35 1.99 11.65
N VAL A 112 12.53 3.28 11.36
CA VAL A 112 12.34 4.38 12.32
C VAL A 112 10.89 4.41 12.81
N VAL A 113 9.89 4.37 11.91
CA VAL A 113 8.47 4.34 12.28
C VAL A 113 8.13 3.12 13.13
N THR A 114 8.69 1.96 12.82
CA THR A 114 8.46 0.72 13.58
C THR A 114 9.01 0.82 15.01
N VAL A 115 10.24 1.34 15.18
CA VAL A 115 10.85 1.51 16.51
C VAL A 115 10.10 2.57 17.33
N LEU A 116 9.74 3.70 16.71
CA LEU A 116 8.99 4.77 17.37
C LEU A 116 7.58 4.31 17.78
N SER A 117 6.92 3.47 16.96
CA SER A 117 5.58 2.94 17.27
C SER A 117 5.56 2.14 18.57
N LYS A 118 6.67 1.49 18.93
CA LYS A 118 6.79 0.72 20.18
C LYS A 118 7.00 1.60 21.42
N GLN A 119 7.53 2.82 21.26
CA GLN A 119 7.96 3.66 22.38
C GLN A 119 6.96 4.76 22.76
N THR A 120 6.32 5.41 21.79
CA THR A 120 5.54 6.63 22.04
C THR A 120 4.06 6.45 21.76
N ASN A 121 3.68 6.34 20.48
CA ASN A 121 2.34 6.02 20.00
C ASN A 121 2.43 5.85 18.48
N ILE A 122 1.55 5.04 17.90
CA ILE A 122 1.43 4.86 16.45
C ILE A 122 1.19 6.21 15.76
N ALA A 123 0.41 7.12 16.37
CA ALA A 123 0.13 8.44 15.79
C ALA A 123 1.38 9.32 15.64
N VAL A 124 2.20 9.43 16.69
CA VAL A 124 3.43 10.23 16.68
C VAL A 124 4.47 9.59 15.75
N ALA A 125 4.57 8.27 15.76
CA ALA A 125 5.48 7.54 14.88
C ALA A 125 5.16 7.76 13.39
N VAL A 126 3.88 7.72 13.01
CA VAL A 126 3.45 7.99 11.64
C VAL A 126 3.75 9.44 11.22
N LEU A 127 3.51 10.42 12.09
CA LEU A 127 3.82 11.83 11.81
C LEU A 127 5.30 12.02 11.48
N VAL A 128 6.20 11.50 12.32
CA VAL A 128 7.65 11.59 12.11
C VAL A 128 8.06 10.88 10.81
N GLY A 129 7.49 9.70 10.54
CA GLY A 129 7.75 8.96 9.31
C GLY A 129 7.40 9.76 8.05
N VAL A 130 6.19 10.34 8.01
CA VAL A 130 5.72 11.17 6.89
C VAL A 130 6.61 12.41 6.71
N SER A 131 7.05 13.05 7.79
CA SER A 131 7.98 14.19 7.71
C SER A 131 9.30 13.81 7.04
N ILE A 132 9.90 12.67 7.39
CA ILE A 132 11.15 12.20 6.80
C ILE A 132 10.97 11.85 5.32
N CYS A 133 9.85 11.20 4.95
CA CYS A 133 9.51 10.93 3.55
C CYS A 133 9.39 12.23 2.74
N ALA A 134 8.70 13.24 3.27
CA ALA A 134 8.51 14.52 2.58
C ALA A 134 9.84 15.24 2.31
N ILE A 135 10.74 15.27 3.29
CA ILE A 135 12.08 15.87 3.14
C ILE A 135 12.91 15.12 2.10
N SER A 136 12.87 13.79 2.15
CA SER A 136 13.63 12.95 1.21
C SER A 136 13.14 13.11 -0.22
N PHE A 137 11.82 13.20 -0.40
CA PHE A 137 11.22 13.47 -1.70
C PHE A 137 11.61 14.85 -2.25
N ALA A 138 11.63 15.88 -1.41
CA ALA A 138 12.05 17.23 -1.81
C ALA A 138 13.52 17.27 -2.26
N TRP A 139 14.39 16.47 -1.63
CA TRP A 139 15.81 16.37 -2.01
C TRP A 139 16.01 15.68 -3.36
N ASP A 140 15.25 14.62 -3.63
CA ASP A 140 15.32 13.89 -4.90
C ASP A 140 14.76 14.75 -6.06
N ALA A 141 13.62 15.41 -5.83
CA ALA A 141 13.03 16.36 -6.77
C ALA A 141 13.96 17.54 -7.11
N GLY A 142 14.84 17.94 -6.19
CA GLY A 142 15.84 18.98 -6.40
C GLY A 142 17.07 18.54 -7.22
N HIS A 143 17.29 17.23 -7.41
CA HIS A 143 18.39 16.72 -8.24
C HIS A 143 17.96 16.39 -9.68
N ASP A 144 16.66 16.21 -9.92
CA ASP A 144 16.09 15.75 -11.20
C ASP A 144 15.78 16.91 -12.19
N PHE A 145 16.68 17.89 -12.29
CA PHE A 145 16.58 18.95 -13.30
C PHE A 145 17.14 18.48 -14.64
N HIS A 146 16.41 17.62 -15.34
CA HIS A 146 16.64 17.37 -16.75
C HIS A 146 16.18 18.59 -17.56
N LEU A 147 17.14 19.40 -18.02
CA LEU A 147 16.92 20.41 -19.05
C LEU A 147 16.49 19.69 -20.33
N THR A 148 15.19 19.49 -20.52
CA THR A 148 14.64 19.19 -21.84
C THR A 148 14.82 20.46 -22.67
N GLU A 149 15.93 20.57 -23.39
CA GLU A 149 16.05 21.50 -24.51
C GLU A 149 14.96 21.11 -25.52
N SER A 150 13.79 21.71 -25.37
CA SER A 150 12.81 21.76 -26.44
C SER A 150 13.44 22.57 -27.56
N LEU A 151 14.11 21.89 -28.49
CA LEU A 151 14.56 22.43 -29.77
C LEU A 151 13.33 22.96 -30.53
N SER A 152 12.86 24.14 -30.15
CA SER A 152 11.88 24.95 -30.84
C SER A 152 12.57 25.62 -32.02
N GLY A 153 13.10 24.80 -32.92
CA GLY A 153 13.73 25.23 -34.16
C GLY A 153 13.12 24.46 -35.33
N PRO A 154 13.09 25.04 -36.53
CA PRO A 154 12.55 24.42 -37.75
C PRO A 154 13.37 23.21 -38.24
N LEU A 155 14.12 22.53 -37.38
CA LEU A 155 14.87 21.29 -37.65
C LEU A 155 14.33 20.08 -36.86
N ALA A 156 13.44 20.30 -35.88
CA ALA A 156 12.83 19.21 -35.10
C ALA A 156 11.92 18.30 -35.94
N TRP A 157 11.35 18.81 -37.02
CA TRP A 157 10.56 18.01 -37.97
C TRP A 157 11.44 17.15 -38.90
N ALA A 158 12.67 17.57 -39.19
CA ALA A 158 13.57 16.86 -40.10
C ALA A 158 14.14 15.57 -39.47
N SER A 159 14.41 15.59 -38.16
CA SER A 159 14.87 14.39 -37.43
C SER A 159 13.75 13.37 -37.19
N ARG A 160 12.48 13.80 -37.10
CA ARG A 160 11.35 12.90 -36.86
C ARG A 160 10.86 12.19 -38.13
N GLY A 161 11.10 12.78 -39.32
CA GLY A 161 10.83 12.13 -40.61
C GLY A 161 11.87 11.08 -40.99
N SER A 162 13.17 11.33 -40.74
CA SER A 162 14.23 10.45 -41.26
C SER A 162 14.44 9.14 -40.47
N GLY A 163 13.84 8.98 -39.28
CA GLY A 163 14.00 7.80 -38.42
C GLY A 163 12.83 6.81 -38.44
N ALA A 164 11.65 7.23 -38.90
CA ALA A 164 10.47 6.36 -39.01
C ALA A 164 10.41 5.61 -40.34
N ASP A 165 10.95 6.21 -41.41
CA ASP A 165 10.87 5.65 -42.77
C ASP A 165 11.92 4.56 -43.05
N LEU A 166 12.95 4.42 -42.20
CA LEU A 166 14.00 3.39 -42.34
C LEU A 166 13.68 2.06 -41.64
N LEU A 167 12.54 1.96 -40.95
CA LEU A 167 12.07 0.71 -40.31
C LEU A 167 10.86 0.06 -41.01
N ASP A 168 10.25 0.73 -41.99
CA ASP A 168 9.07 0.22 -42.71
C ASP A 168 9.37 -0.17 -44.19
N SER A 169 10.61 0.01 -44.64
CA SER A 169 11.04 -0.36 -46.00
C SER A 169 11.74 -1.72 -46.04
N ASN A 170 11.11 -2.76 -45.48
CA ASN A 170 11.56 -4.14 -45.69
C ASN A 170 10.46 -4.95 -46.40
N PRO A 171 10.31 -4.82 -47.73
CA PRO A 171 9.60 -5.81 -48.52
C PRO A 171 10.55 -6.97 -48.84
N LEU A 172 10.05 -8.20 -48.72
CA LEU A 172 10.70 -9.53 -48.92
C LEU A 172 11.24 -10.12 -47.60
N THR A 173 10.67 -11.18 -47.02
CA THR A 173 10.15 -12.43 -47.58
C THR A 173 9.01 -12.98 -46.70
N LEU A 174 7.83 -13.32 -47.23
CA LEU A 174 7.46 -14.69 -47.66
C LEU A 174 7.88 -15.80 -46.69
#